data_AF-A0A962Y7Z1-F1
#
_entry.id   AF-A0A962Y7Z1-F1
#
_cell.length_a   1.000
_cell.length_b   1.000
_cell.length_c   1.000
_cell.angle_alpha   90.00
_cell.angle_beta   90.00
_cell.angle_gamma   90.00
#
_symmetry.space_group_name_H-M   'P 1'
#
loop_
_entity.id
_entity.type
_entity.pdbx_description
1 polymer ?
#
loop_
_entity_poly.entity_id
_entity_poly.type
_entity_poly.pdbx_seq_one_letter_code
_entity_poly.pdbx_strand_id
1 'polypeptide(L)' 'VLPVGVRDWRTIDAGERIALPPQGGSLALDGEREIELSPTDRVHVSLVKDAFYTVDVSAAMQQAAVRQLLLYA' A
#
# COMPACT_ATOMS: atom_id res chain seq x y z
N VAL A 1 -6.79 -23.00 10.93
CA VAL A 1 -6.90 -22.22 9.68
C VAL A 1 -6.59 -23.16 8.54
N LEU A 2 -7.47 -23.27 7.53
CA LEU A 2 -7.21 -24.05 6.33
C LEU A 2 -6.49 -23.18 5.29
N PRO A 3 -5.59 -23.74 4.47
CA PRO A 3 -4.94 -22.98 3.41
C PRO A 3 -5.98 -22.49 2.37
N VAL A 4 -5.84 -21.24 1.95
CA VAL A 4 -6.65 -20.63 0.89
C VAL A 4 -5.83 -20.60 -0.40
N GLY A 5 -6.41 -21.06 -1.50
CA GLY A 5 -5.75 -21.07 -2.81
C GLY A 5 -5.70 -19.66 -3.43
N VAL A 6 -4.62 -19.38 -4.16
CA VAL A 6 -4.51 -18.17 -5.00
C VAL A 6 -5.05 -18.49 -6.39
N ARG A 7 -6.10 -17.79 -6.82
CA ARG A 7 -6.67 -17.98 -8.16
C ARG A 7 -5.78 -17.39 -9.26
N ASP A 8 -5.29 -16.18 -9.04
CA ASP A 8 -4.51 -15.41 -10.02
C ASP A 8 -3.67 -14.35 -9.31
N TRP A 9 -2.59 -13.90 -9.96
CA TRP A 9 -1.77 -12.80 -9.50
C TRP A 9 -1.15 -12.07 -10.70
N ARG A 10 -1.01 -10.75 -10.57
CA ARG A 10 -0.24 -9.95 -11.54
C ARG A 10 0.39 -8.74 -10.89
N THR A 11 1.45 -8.26 -11.53
CA THR A 11 2.03 -6.95 -11.22
C THR A 11 1.17 -5.83 -11.79
N ILE A 12 1.14 -4.71 -11.07
CA ILE A 12 0.47 -3.45 -11.45
C ILE A 12 1.56 -2.40 -11.58
N ASP A 13 1.66 -1.76 -12.74
CA ASP A 13 2.63 -0.70 -12.94
C ASP A 13 2.15 0.62 -12.32
N ALA A 14 3.10 1.47 -11.94
CA ALA A 14 2.77 2.78 -11.41
C ALA A 14 2.06 3.64 -12.46
N GLY A 15 0.92 4.22 -12.07
CA GLY A 15 0.06 4.97 -12.98
C GLY A 15 -0.86 4.09 -13.85
N GLU A 16 -0.72 2.77 -13.82
CA GLU A 16 -1.70 1.86 -14.42
C GLU A 16 -3.02 1.92 -13.63
N ARG A 17 -4.14 1.98 -14.34
CA ARG A 17 -5.48 1.87 -13.77
C ARG A 17 -6.16 0.62 -14.30
N ILE A 18 -6.59 -0.24 -13.39
CA ILE A 18 -7.10 -1.57 -13.69
C ILE A 18 -8.55 -1.64 -13.23
N ALA A 19 -9.46 -2.04 -14.12
CA ALA A 19 -10.82 -2.34 -13.73
C ALA A 19 -10.90 -3.78 -13.21
N LEU A 20 -11.53 -3.96 -12.04
CA LEU A 20 -11.86 -5.29 -11.56
C LEU A 20 -13.23 -5.70 -12.09
N PRO A 21 -13.43 -7.00 -12.43
CA PRO A 21 -14.74 -7.47 -12.82
C PRO A 21 -15.74 -7.30 -11.67
N PRO A 22 -17.03 -7.00 -11.96
CA PRO A 22 -18.05 -6.89 -10.91
C PRO A 22 -18.20 -8.21 -10.16
N GLN A 23 -17.98 -8.17 -8.85
CA GLN A 23 -18.08 -9.34 -7.97
C GLN A 23 -18.36 -8.88 -6.54
N GLY A 24 -19.09 -9.70 -5.78
CA GLY A 24 -19.22 -9.50 -4.33
C GLY A 24 -17.98 -10.00 -3.59
N GLY A 25 -17.70 -9.44 -2.41
CA GLY A 25 -16.61 -9.91 -1.55
C GLY A 25 -15.92 -8.79 -0.79
N SER A 26 -14.63 -8.97 -0.47
CA SER A 26 -13.79 -7.96 0.19
C SER A 26 -12.53 -7.71 -0.65
N LEU A 27 -12.16 -6.43 -0.77
CA LEU A 27 -10.85 -6.01 -1.24
C LEU A 27 -9.98 -5.68 -0.02
N ALA A 28 -8.99 -6.51 0.24
CA ALA A 28 -8.02 -6.30 1.31
C ALA A 28 -6.77 -5.59 0.78
N LEU A 29 -6.31 -4.57 1.51
CA LEU A 29 -5.14 -3.74 1.22
C LEU A 29 -4.15 -3.86 2.37
N ASP A 30 -3.05 -4.56 2.12
CA ASP A 30 -1.92 -4.75 3.06
C ASP A 30 -2.30 -5.32 4.44
N GLY A 31 -3.49 -5.90 4.57
CA GLY A 31 -4.04 -6.37 5.85
C GLY A 31 -4.47 -5.26 6.81
N GLU A 32 -4.30 -3.98 6.44
CA GLU A 32 -4.69 -2.84 7.28
C GLU A 32 -6.12 -2.36 6.98
N ARG A 33 -6.51 -2.44 5.70
CA ARG A 33 -7.79 -1.93 5.20
C ARG A 33 -8.52 -3.01 4.44
N GLU A 34 -9.82 -3.09 4.67
CA GLU A 34 -10.73 -3.94 3.92
C GLU A 34 -11.90 -3.08 3.41
N ILE A 35 -12.30 -3.34 2.16
CA ILE A 35 -13.43 -2.66 1.52
C ILE A 35 -14.41 -3.73 1.06
N GLU A 36 -15.63 -3.70 1.60
CA GLU A 36 -16.70 -4.59 1.16
C GLU A 36 -17.19 -4.18 -0.24
N LEU A 37 -17.38 -5.18 -1.10
CA LEU A 37 -17.79 -5.03 -2.48
C LEU A 37 -19.15 -5.71 -2.70
N SER A 38 -20.03 -4.99 -3.36
CA SER A 38 -21.25 -5.50 -3.95
C SER A 38 -21.05 -5.90 -5.41
N PRO A 39 -21.86 -6.82 -5.95
CA PRO A 39 -21.82 -7.18 -7.38
C PRO A 39 -22.12 -6.01 -8.33
N THR A 40 -22.66 -4.90 -7.84
CA THR A 40 -22.97 -3.71 -8.63
C THR A 40 -21.85 -2.69 -8.67
N ASP A 41 -20.78 -2.87 -7.89
CA ASP A 41 -19.71 -1.89 -7.79
C ASP A 41 -18.81 -1.88 -9.03
N ARG A 42 -18.39 -0.67 -9.41
CA ARG A 42 -17.42 -0.43 -10.48
C ARG A 42 -16.06 -0.11 -9.88
N VAL A 43 -15.30 -1.15 -9.58
CA VAL A 43 -14.02 -1.02 -8.87
C VAL A 43 -12.87 -0.80 -9.84
N HIS A 44 -12.02 0.16 -9.52
CA HIS A 44 -10.75 0.38 -10.19
C HIS A 44 -9.63 0.41 -9.17
N VAL A 45 -8.49 -0.19 -9.51
CA VAL A 45 -7.28 -0.22 -8.71
C VAL A 45 -6.17 0.48 -9.47
N SER A 46 -5.38 1.29 -8.77
CA SER A 46 -4.20 1.95 -9.33
C SER A 46 -3.09 2.00 -8.30
N LEU A 47 -1.85 1.82 -8.75
CA LEU A 47 -0.68 2.03 -7.91
C LEU A 47 -0.20 3.48 -8.04
N VAL A 48 -0.28 4.22 -6.92
CA VAL A 48 0.26 5.57 -6.81
C VAL A 48 1.66 5.48 -6.21
N LYS A 49 2.69 5.82 -6.99
CA LYS A 49 4.05 5.96 -6.47
C LYS A 49 4.13 7.17 -5.54
N ASP A 50 4.97 7.05 -4.51
CA ASP A 50 5.25 8.13 -3.56
C ASP A 50 3.97 8.70 -2.92
N ALA A 51 2.97 7.83 -2.70
CA ALA A 51 1.66 8.21 -2.17
C ALA A 51 1.71 8.72 -0.72
N PHE A 52 2.75 8.34 0.02
CA PHE A 52 2.95 8.70 1.42
C PHE A 52 4.25 9.48 1.57
N TYR A 53 4.26 10.44 2.49
CA TYR A 53 5.50 11.09 2.90
C TYR A 53 6.40 10.09 3.60
N THR A 54 7.55 9.79 2.99
CA THR A 54 8.59 8.97 3.60
C THR A 54 9.68 9.86 4.19
N VAL A 55 10.23 9.47 5.33
CA VAL A 55 11.38 10.14 5.92
C VAL A 55 12.66 9.50 5.38
N ASP A 56 13.55 10.32 4.82
CA ASP A 56 14.93 9.89 4.60
C ASP A 56 15.64 9.82 5.96
N VAL A 57 15.69 8.61 6.53
CA VAL A 57 16.31 8.35 7.83
C VAL A 57 17.78 8.75 7.82
N SER A 58 18.49 8.51 6.72
CA SER A 58 19.92 8.82 6.65
C SER A 58 20.15 10.33 6.69
N ALA A 59 19.41 11.08 5.87
CA ALA A 59 19.47 12.54 5.88
C ALA A 59 19.04 13.12 7.23
N ALA A 60 17.96 12.59 7.83
CA ALA A 60 17.50 13.00 9.15
C ALA A 60 18.58 12.77 10.22
N MET A 61 19.22 11.60 10.22
CA MET A 61 20.30 11.27 11.16
C MET A 61 21.53 12.15 10.98
N GLN A 62 21.91 12.44 9.74
CA GLN A 62 23.01 13.36 9.45
C GLN A 62 22.72 14.77 9.97
N GLN A 63 21.50 15.27 9.78
CA GLN A 63 21.08 16.55 10.35
C GLN A 63 21.09 16.55 11.88
N ALA A 64 20.66 15.45 12.51
CA ALA A 64 20.70 15.31 13.95
C ALA A 64 22.14 15.37 14.50
N ALA A 65 23.09 14.71 13.84
CA ALA A 65 24.51 14.76 14.21
C ALA A 65 25.11 16.17 14.03
N VAL A 66 24.87 16.83 12.89
CA VAL A 66 25.36 18.20 12.61
C VAL A 66 24.84 19.20 13.63
N ARG A 67 23.57 19.04 14.06
CA ARG A 67 22.90 19.93 15.01
C ARG A 67 23.08 19.51 16.46
N GLN A 68 23.87 18.47 16.74
CA GLN A 68 24.11 17.92 18.08
C GLN A 68 22.81 17.56 18.83
N LEU A 69 21.81 17.06 18.10
CA LEU A 69 20.50 16.68 18.65
C LEU A 69 20.49 15.25 19.21
N LEU A 70 21.55 14.48 18.95
CA LEU A 70 21.75 13.17 19.58
C LEU A 70 22.43 13.37 20.93
N LEU A 71 21.63 13.36 21.99
CA LEU A 71 22.13 13.31 23.36
C LEU A 71 22.41 11.84 23.72
N TYR A 72 23.63 11.55 24.16
CA TYR A 72 23.93 10.27 24.79
C TYR A 72 23.15 10.21 26.12
N ALA A 73 22.37 9.14 26.31
CA ALA A 73 21.77 8.80 27.60
C ALA A 73 22.77 7.98 28.44
#